data_AF-A0A9E3JYJ7-F1
#
_entry.id   AF-A0A9E3JYJ7-F1
#
_cell.length_a   1.000
_cell.length_b   1.000
_cell.length_c   1.000
_cell.angle_alpha   90.00
_cell.angle_beta   90.00
_cell.angle_gamma   90.00
#
_symmetry.space_group_name_H-M   'P 1'
#
loop_
_entity.id
_entity.type
_entity.pdbx_description
1 polymer ?
#
loop_
_entity_poly.entity_id
_entity_poly.type
_entity_poly.pdbx_seq_one_letter_code
_entity_poly.pdbx_strand_id
1 'polypeptide(L)' 'AVRADGSVEDVTIVRSSGRADIDDAVRRIVRVNARYSIFPPNIASKYDVIEIRRIWSFDDTLRLLEEVR' A
#
# COMPACT_ATOMS: atom_id res chain seq x y z
N ALA A 1 -5.11 2.92 5.39
CA ALA A 1 -5.99 1.87 5.93
C ALA A 1 -6.79 1.21 4.81
N VAL A 2 -7.13 -0.06 4.96
CA VAL A 2 -7.92 -0.85 4.00
C VAL A 2 -9.11 -1.44 4.74
N ARG A 3 -10.30 -1.41 4.13
CA ARG A 3 -11.53 -1.99 4.68
C ARG A 3 -11.64 -3.48 4.36
N ALA A 4 -12.50 -4.17 5.09
CA ALA A 4 -12.75 -5.60 4.89
C ALA A 4 -13.22 -5.97 3.48
N ASP A 5 -13.88 -5.05 2.78
CA ASP A 5 -14.30 -5.21 1.37
C ASP A 5 -13.18 -4.99 0.34
N GLY A 6 -11.95 -4.69 0.80
CA GLY A 6 -10.79 -4.45 -0.06
C GLY A 6 -10.66 -3.00 -0.56
N SER A 7 -11.60 -2.11 -0.21
CA SER A 7 -11.51 -0.69 -0.54
C SER A 7 -10.46 0.02 0.32
N VAL A 8 -9.80 1.02 -0.26
CA VAL A 8 -8.84 1.88 0.47
C VAL A 8 -9.62 2.94 1.23
N GLU A 9 -9.48 2.95 2.56
CA GLU A 9 -10.08 3.95 3.43
C GLU A 9 -9.22 5.22 3.51
N ASP A 10 -7.92 5.06 3.69
CA ASP A 10 -6.99 6.18 3.86
C ASP A 10 -5.57 5.84 3.36
N VAL A 11 -4.81 6.86 2.98
CA VAL A 11 -3.38 6.74 2.64
C VAL A 11 -2.60 7.87 3.33
N THR A 12 -1.77 7.49 4.30
CA THR A 12 -0.93 8.43 5.06
C THR A 12 0.56 8.15 4.82
N ILE A 13 1.33 9.22 4.57
CA ILE A 13 2.80 9.17 4.49
C ILE A 13 3.36 9.42 5.89
N VAL A 14 3.90 8.38 6.51
CA VAL A 14 4.47 8.45 7.88
C VAL A 14 5.89 9.03 7.87
N ARG A 15 6.64 8.79 6.79
CA ARG A 15 7.97 9.37 6.56
C ARG A 15 8.06 9.79 5.09
N SER A 16 8.25 11.09 4.87
CA SER A 16 8.41 11.64 3.52
C SER A 16 9.72 11.17 2.88
N SER A 17 9.72 11.05 1.56
CA SER A 17 10.94 10.87 0.75
C SER A 17 11.83 12.13 0.72
N GLY A 18 11.32 13.28 1.20
CA GLY A 18 11.93 14.59 1.01
C GLY A 18 11.56 15.24 -0.33
N ARG A 19 10.73 14.58 -1.14
CA ARG A 19 10.30 15.00 -2.47
C ARG A 19 8.79 14.88 -2.63
N ALA A 20 8.11 16.01 -2.82
CA ALA A 20 6.65 16.05 -2.87
C ALA A 20 6.06 15.28 -4.07
N ASP A 21 6.73 15.34 -5.23
CA ASP A 21 6.36 14.62 -6.45
C ASP A 21 6.37 13.10 -6.24
N ILE A 22 7.37 12.59 -5.54
CA ILE A 22 7.49 11.16 -5.20
C ILE A 22 6.42 10.74 -4.18
N ASP A 23 6.20 11.53 -3.14
CA ASP A 23 5.18 11.25 -2.13
C ASP A 23 3.77 11.20 -2.75
N ASP A 24 3.47 12.10 -3.69
CA ASP A 24 2.20 12.11 -4.43
C ASP A 24 2.09 10.94 -5.41
N ALA A 25 3.18 10.55 -6.05
CA ALA A 25 3.22 9.36 -6.89
C ALA A 25 2.87 8.10 -6.08
N VAL A 26 3.42 7.93 -4.87
CA VAL A 26 3.06 6.81 -3.98
C VAL A 26 1.57 6.79 -3.67
N ARG A 27 1.00 7.94 -3.27
CA ARG A 27 -0.45 8.06 -2.99
C ARG A 27 -1.27 7.64 -4.21
N ARG A 28 -0.86 8.08 -5.41
CA ARG A 28 -1.53 7.72 -6.66
C ARG A 28 -1.42 6.24 -6.98
N ILE A 29 -0.24 5.62 -6.83
CA ILE A 29 -0.07 4.19 -7.13
C ILE A 29 -0.95 3.34 -6.20
N VAL A 30 -0.99 3.66 -4.90
CA VAL A 30 -1.88 2.96 -3.95
C VAL A 30 -3.35 3.10 -4.36
N ARG A 31 -3.79 4.29 -4.76
CA ARG A 31 -5.18 4.52 -5.20
C ARG A 31 -5.52 3.85 -6.53
N VAL A 32 -4.59 3.83 -7.50
CA VAL A 32 -4.81 3.15 -8.79
C VAL A 32 -4.89 1.63 -8.61
N ASN A 33 -4.10 1.10 -7.68
CA ASN A 33 -4.14 -0.32 -7.33
C ASN A 33 -5.18 -0.64 -6.25
N ALA A 34 -6.10 0.28 -5.92
CA ALA A 34 -7.10 0.11 -4.87
C ALA A 34 -8.21 -0.86 -5.33
N ARG A 35 -7.89 -2.16 -5.32
CA ARG A 35 -8.80 -3.29 -5.17
C ARG A 35 -8.03 -4.40 -4.46
N TYR A 36 -7.75 -4.18 -3.18
CA TYR A 36 -7.16 -5.25 -2.38
C TYR A 36 -8.15 -6.40 -2.26
N SER A 37 -7.65 -7.61 -2.04
CA SER A 37 -8.52 -8.75 -1.79
C SER A 37 -9.40 -8.48 -0.57
N ILE A 38 -10.67 -8.89 -0.66
CA ILE A 38 -11.58 -8.94 0.48
C ILE A 38 -10.92 -9.74 1.61
N PHE A 39 -11.11 -9.31 2.85
CA PHE A 39 -10.51 -9.99 3.98
C PHE A 39 -11.06 -11.42 4.11
N PRO A 40 -10.18 -12.40 4.39
CA PRO A 40 -10.63 -13.74 4.72
C PRO A 40 -11.63 -13.72 5.89
N PRO A 41 -12.62 -14.64 5.94
CA PRO A 41 -13.71 -14.58 6.92
C PRO A 41 -13.25 -14.53 8.39
N ASN A 42 -12.15 -15.19 8.74
CA ASN A 42 -11.59 -15.19 10.09
C ASN A 42 -10.96 -13.85 10.51
N ILE A 43 -10.59 -13.01 9.54
CA ILE A 43 -10.10 -11.65 9.76
C ILE A 43 -11.28 -10.67 9.74
N ALA A 44 -12.15 -10.79 8.74
CA ALA A 44 -13.34 -9.96 8.60
C ALA A 44 -14.29 -10.07 9.80
N SER A 45 -14.32 -11.21 10.51
CA SER A 45 -15.12 -11.36 11.73
C SER A 45 -14.58 -10.60 12.95
N LYS A 46 -13.36 -10.06 12.86
CA LYS A 46 -12.66 -9.39 13.97
C LYS A 46 -12.30 -7.94 13.67
N TYR A 47 -12.13 -7.61 12.40
CA TYR A 47 -11.61 -6.31 11.97
C TYR A 47 -12.34 -5.82 10.72
N ASP A 48 -12.94 -4.65 10.82
CA ASP A 48 -13.54 -3.95 9.68
C ASP A 48 -12.50 -3.21 8.84
N VAL A 49 -11.39 -2.81 9.47
CA VAL A 49 -10.32 -2.00 8.88
C VAL A 49 -8.96 -2.47 9.40
N ILE A 50 -7.95 -2.53 8.52
CA ILE A 50 -6.55 -2.79 8.90
C ILE A 50 -5.59 -1.74 8.35
N GLU A 51 -4.45 -1.58 9.03
CA GLU A 51 -3.32 -0.80 8.55
C GLU A 51 -2.28 -1.70 7.87
N ILE A 52 -1.86 -1.31 6.67
CA ILE A 52 -0.77 -1.96 5.94
C ILE A 52 0.40 -0.99 5.87
N ARG A 53 1.48 -1.30 6.58
CA ARG A 53 2.73 -0.52 6.52
C ARG A 53 3.65 -1.07 5.44
N ARG A 54 4.14 -0.19 4.57
CA ARG A 54 5.11 -0.50 3.50
C ARG A 54 6.15 0.59 3.42
N ILE A 55 7.38 0.18 3.13
CA ILE A 55 8.48 1.08 2.80
C ILE A 55 8.62 1.05 1.28
N TRP A 56 8.62 2.23 0.68
CA TRP A 56 8.84 2.39 -0.75
C TRP A 56 10.23 2.95 -0.97
N SER A 57 11.02 2.26 -1.78
CA SER A 57 12.32 2.74 -2.23
C SER A 57 12.21 3.05 -3.71
N PHE A 58 12.51 4.28 -4.07
CA PHE A 58 12.64 4.71 -5.45
C PHE A 58 14.12 4.89 -5.75
N ASP A 59 14.54 4.34 -6.88
CA ASP A 59 15.90 4.43 -7.40
C ASP A 59 15.77 4.81 -8.89
N ASP A 60 16.73 5.57 -9.40
CA ASP A 60 16.78 5.95 -10.82
C ASP A 60 17.13 4.73 -11.70
N THR A 61 17.55 3.62 -11.08
CA THR A 61 17.86 2.36 -11.74
C THR A 61 16.79 1.30 -11.43
N LEU A 62 16.26 0.68 -12.49
CA LEU A 62 15.38 -0.49 -12.35
C LEU A 62 16.23 -1.69 -11.87
N ARG A 63 16.00 -2.14 -10.65
CA ARG A 63 16.57 -3.39 -10.14
C ARG A 63 15.58 -4.53 -10.30
N LEU A 64 15.90 -5.49 -11.16
CA LEU A 64 15.21 -6.77 -11.22
C LEU A 64 15.74 -7.65 -10.09
N LEU A 65 14.91 -7.88 -9.08
CA LEU A 65 15.18 -8.88 -8.05
C LEU A 65 14.62 -10.20 -8.55
N GLU A 66 15.49 -11.13 -8.95
CA GLU A 66 15.06 -12.52 -9.14
C GLU A 66 14.83 -13.15 -7.76
N GLU A 67 13.57 -13.44 -7.43
CA GLU A 67 13.25 -14.30 -6.29
C GLU A 67 13.62 -15.74 -6.67
N VAL A 68 14.82 -16.18 -6.28
CA VAL A 68 15.14 -17.61 -6.23
C VAL A 68 14.33 -18.21 -5.08
N ARG A 69 13.37 -19.06 -5.42
CA ARG A 69 12.57 -19.85 -4.45
C ARG A 69 13.42 -20.87 -3.71
#